data_AF-Q93JQ0-F1
#
_entry.id   AF-Q93JQ0-F1
#
_cell.length_a   1.000
_cell.length_b   1.000
_cell.length_c   1.000
_cell.angle_alpha   90.00
_cell.angle_beta   90.00
_cell.angle_gamma   90.00
#
_symmetry.space_group_name_H-M   'P 1'
#
loop_
_entity.id
_entity.type
_entity.pdbx_description
1 polymer ?
#
loop_
_entity_poly.entity_id
_entity_poly.type
_entity_poly.pdbx_seq_one_letter_code
_entity_poly.pdbx_strand_id
1 'polypeptide(L)'
;DRKNIIYGHNMKDGSMFHVLRNYQDIDFFQENTGMEVYLPDKRILKYQITACEQVPADSEIYQVEKGNTEEKEGNEIILSTCSAKANIRIVIKAELEA
;
A
#
# COMPACT_ATOMS: atom_id res chain seq x y z
N ASP A 1 0.80 14.27 -5.69
CA ASP A 1 1.14 14.08 -4.26
C ASP A 1 2.33 13.14 -4.11
N ARG A 2 3.16 13.34 -3.08
CA ARG A 2 4.32 12.48 -2.79
C ARG A 2 3.94 11.16 -2.13
N LYS A 3 2.75 11.10 -1.53
CA LYS A 3 2.21 9.94 -0.82
C LYS A 3 0.75 9.75 -1.21
N ASN A 4 0.41 8.59 -1.75
CA ASN A 4 -0.94 8.25 -2.16
C ASN A 4 -1.43 7.06 -1.33
N ILE A 5 -2.63 7.14 -0.77
CA ILE A 5 -3.21 6.05 0.01
C ILE A 5 -4.46 5.57 -0.70
N ILE A 6 -4.48 4.29 -1.08
CA ILE A 6 -5.62 3.63 -1.71
C ILE A 6 -6.23 2.66 -0.71
N TYR A 7 -7.54 2.78 -0.52
CA TYR A 7 -8.31 1.92 0.36
C TYR A 7 -9.10 0.90 -0.46
N GLY A 8 -9.15 -0.33 0.04
CA GLY A 8 -10.01 -1.38 -0.50
C GLY A 8 -10.51 -2.29 0.61
N HIS A 9 -11.68 -2.88 0.40
CA HIS A 9 -12.27 -3.79 1.39
C HIS A 9 -11.59 -5.17 1.38
N ASN A 10 -11.45 -5.78 2.56
CA ASN A 10 -11.12 -7.20 2.71
C ASN A 10 -12.42 -8.02 2.67
N MET A 11 -12.92 -8.27 1.47
CA MET A 11 -14.19 -8.96 1.29
C MET A 11 -14.06 -10.46 1.56
N LYS A 12 -15.06 -11.08 2.18
CA LYS A 12 -15.04 -12.52 2.54
C LYS A 12 -15.07 -13.45 1.32
N ASP A 13 -15.52 -12.94 0.18
CA ASP A 13 -15.59 -13.66 -1.09
C ASP A 13 -14.24 -13.67 -1.86
N GLY A 14 -13.21 -13.04 -1.31
CA GLY A 14 -11.88 -12.96 -1.93
C GLY A 14 -11.70 -11.77 -2.88
N SER A 15 -12.72 -10.93 -3.08
CA SER A 15 -12.63 -9.76 -3.98
C SER A 15 -11.88 -8.57 -3.36
N MET A 16 -11.69 -7.52 -4.16
CA MET A 16 -11.10 -6.25 -3.74
C MET A 16 -9.68 -6.43 -3.18
N PHE A 17 -9.42 -5.96 -1.95
CA PHE A 17 -8.10 -6.01 -1.31
C PHE A 17 -7.98 -7.21 -0.36
N HIS A 18 -8.81 -8.25 -0.52
CA HIS A 18 -8.63 -9.49 0.24
C HIS A 18 -7.22 -10.06 0.08
N VAL A 19 -6.68 -10.04 -1.15
CA VAL A 19 -5.37 -10.61 -1.50
C VAL A 19 -4.21 -9.98 -0.73
N LEU A 20 -4.34 -8.74 -0.25
CA LEU A 20 -3.26 -8.06 0.48
C LEU A 20 -2.86 -8.81 1.76
N ARG A 21 -3.76 -9.64 2.32
CA ARG A 21 -3.44 -10.48 3.49
C ARG A 21 -2.31 -11.47 3.24
N ASN A 22 -2.11 -11.90 1.99
CA ASN A 22 -1.15 -12.92 1.62
C ASN A 22 0.28 -12.39 1.74
N TYR A 23 0.50 -11.08 1.65
CA TYR A 23 1.82 -10.45 1.85
C TYR A 23 2.38 -10.55 3.28
N GLN A 24 1.59 -11.05 4.23
CA GLN A 24 2.10 -11.40 5.57
C GLN A 24 2.85 -12.73 5.56
N ASP A 25 2.63 -13.56 4.53
CA ASP A 25 3.44 -14.73 4.25
C ASP A 25 4.70 -14.31 3.50
N ILE A 26 5.87 -14.78 3.96
CA ILE A 26 7.16 -14.31 3.47
C ILE A 26 7.45 -14.81 2.05
N ASP A 27 7.03 -16.03 1.71
CA ASP A 27 7.25 -16.61 0.39
C ASP A 27 6.38 -15.87 -0.63
N PHE A 28 5.11 -15.65 -0.31
CA PHE A 28 4.22 -14.84 -1.14
C PHE A 28 4.76 -13.41 -1.34
N PHE A 29 5.26 -12.77 -0.27
CA PHE A 29 5.85 -11.45 -0.37
C PHE A 29 7.04 -11.44 -1.34
N GLN A 30 7.99 -12.37 -1.18
CA GLN A 30 9.19 -12.45 -2.00
C GLN A 30 8.90 -12.71 -3.48
N GLU A 31 7.86 -13.48 -3.78
CA GLU A 31 7.45 -13.78 -5.15
C GLU A 31 6.67 -12.64 -5.83
N ASN A 32 6.02 -11.76 -5.05
CA ASN A 32 5.02 -10.80 -5.57
C ASN A 32 5.37 -9.35 -5.26
N THR A 33 6.57 -8.91 -5.59
CA THR A 33 7.03 -7.58 -5.18
C THR A 33 6.78 -6.44 -6.19
N GLY A 34 6.39 -6.75 -7.43
CA GLY A 34 6.08 -5.74 -8.45
C GLY A 34 4.62 -5.31 -8.44
N MET A 35 4.36 -4.02 -8.67
CA MET A 35 3.01 -3.47 -8.79
C MET A 35 2.93 -2.44 -9.92
N GLU A 36 1.84 -2.48 -10.70
CA GLU A 36 1.59 -1.52 -11.78
C GLU A 36 0.30 -0.74 -11.53
N VAL A 37 0.36 0.59 -11.71
CA VAL A 37 -0.80 1.48 -11.65
C VAL A 37 -1.02 2.11 -13.02
N TYR A 38 -2.19 1.84 -13.60
CA TYR A 38 -2.61 2.34 -14.90
C TYR A 38 -3.38 3.65 -14.74
N LEU A 39 -2.91 4.72 -15.36
CA LEU A 39 -3.53 6.04 -15.28
C LEU A 39 -4.39 6.33 -16.53
N PRO A 40 -5.41 7.21 -16.42
CA PRO A 40 -6.30 7.53 -17.55
C PRO A 40 -5.59 8.12 -18.77
N ASP A 41 -4.43 8.75 -18.58
CA ASP A 41 -3.59 9.30 -19.65
C ASP A 41 -2.67 8.26 -20.30
N LYS A 42 -2.91 6.97 -20.05
CA LYS A 42 -2.17 5.80 -20.55
C LYS A 42 -0.76 5.65 -19.98
N ARG A 43 -0.37 6.45 -18.97
CA ARG A 43 0.87 6.17 -18.23
C ARG A 43 0.69 4.94 -17.36
N ILE A 44 1.76 4.17 -17.24
CA ILE A 44 1.89 3.04 -16.31
C ILE A 44 2.96 3.44 -15.31
N LEU A 45 2.59 3.51 -14.04
CA LEU A 45 3.52 3.71 -12.95
C LEU A 45 3.89 2.35 -12.38
N LYS A 46 5.18 2.04 -12.33
CA LYS A 46 5.68 0.81 -11.74
C LYS A 46 6.18 1.09 -10.33
N TYR A 47 5.78 0.24 -9.41
CA TYR A 47 6.09 0.36 -8.00
C TYR A 47 6.70 -0.95 -7.51
N GLN A 48 7.70 -0.82 -6.67
CA GLN A 48 8.31 -1.91 -5.95
C GLN A 48 7.69 -1.96 -4.54
N ILE A 49 7.08 -3.07 -4.18
CA ILE A 49 6.57 -3.33 -2.82
C ILE A 49 7.78 -3.53 -1.91
N THR A 50 7.82 -2.76 -0.82
CA THR A 50 8.94 -2.72 0.13
C THR A 50 8.57 -3.26 1.51
N ALA A 51 7.28 -3.20 1.90
CA ALA A 51 6.85 -3.68 3.20
C ALA A 51 5.37 -4.11 3.25
N CYS A 52 5.09 -5.02 4.18
CA CYS A 52 3.74 -5.37 4.64
C CYS A 52 3.67 -5.23 6.16
N GLU A 53 2.74 -4.43 6.67
CA GLU A 53 2.63 -4.10 8.09
C GLU A 53 1.19 -4.23 8.60
N GLN A 54 1.04 -4.59 9.88
CA GLN A 54 -0.23 -4.43 10.60
C GLN A 54 -0.16 -3.18 11.47
N VAL A 55 -1.04 -2.22 11.21
CA VAL A 55 -1.05 -0.91 11.88
C VAL A 55 -2.41 -0.62 12.52
N PRO A 56 -2.47 0.17 13.61
CA PRO A 56 -3.73 0.74 14.09
C PRO A 56 -4.43 1.58 13.02
N ALA A 57 -5.77 1.61 13.04
CA ALA A 57 -6.57 2.38 12.10
C ALA A 57 -6.37 3.91 12.22
N ASP A 58 -5.86 4.38 13.35
CA ASP A 58 -5.49 5.77 13.67
C ASP A 58 -3.98 6.03 13.60
N SER A 59 -3.21 5.13 12.99
CA SER A 59 -1.76 5.25 12.84
C SER A 59 -1.34 6.49 12.04
N GLU A 60 -0.19 7.06 12.41
CA GLU A 60 0.45 8.19 11.72
C GLU A 60 0.78 7.90 10.25
N ILE A 61 0.82 6.62 9.85
CA ILE A 61 0.97 6.22 8.45
C ILE A 61 -0.10 6.82 7.53
N TYR A 62 -1.27 7.19 8.07
CA TYR A 62 -2.34 7.84 7.31
C TYR A 62 -2.21 9.35 7.22
N GLN A 63 -1.21 9.95 7.88
CA GLN A 63 -0.93 11.37 7.74
C GLN A 63 -0.31 11.63 6.37
N VAL A 64 -0.97 12.52 5.62
CA VAL A 64 -0.48 13.06 4.34
C VAL A 64 0.00 14.48 4.64
N GLU A 65 1.29 14.64 4.86
CA GLU A 65 1.85 15.97 5.12
C GLU A 65 1.73 16.85 3.87
N LYS A 66 1.17 18.06 4.04
CA LYS A 66 1.29 19.12 3.05
C LYS A 66 2.69 19.71 3.22
N GLY A 67 3.56 19.38 2.26
CA GLY A 67 5.01 19.47 2.38
C GLY A 67 5.58 20.75 3.00
N ASN A 68 6.62 20.56 3.82
CA ASN A 68 7.69 21.53 4.03
C ASN A 68 8.99 20.89 4.58
N THR A 69 9.29 19.66 4.18
CA THR A 69 10.56 19.03 4.55
C THR A 69 11.25 18.50 3.30
N GLU A 70 12.34 19.17 2.97
CA GLU A 70 13.39 18.66 2.11
C GLU A 70 14.06 17.51 2.86
N GLU A 71 13.64 16.26 2.64
CA GLU A 71 14.46 15.06 2.89
C GLU A 71 13.74 13.79 2.36
N LYS A 72 14.33 13.22 1.28
CA LYS A 72 14.24 11.85 0.70
C LYS A 72 12.85 11.34 0.26
N GLU A 73 12.55 11.36 -1.04
CA GLU A 73 12.88 10.35 -2.09
C GLU A 73 11.78 9.28 -2.20
N GLY A 74 11.02 9.32 -3.31
CA GLY A 74 10.03 8.31 -3.69
C GLY A 74 8.59 8.84 -3.70
N ASN A 75 7.91 8.70 -4.85
CA ASN A 75 6.44 8.76 -4.86
C ASN A 75 5.95 7.47 -4.17
N GLU A 76 5.58 7.52 -2.90
CA GLU A 76 5.08 6.36 -2.15
C GLU A 76 3.60 6.12 -2.49
N ILE A 77 3.23 4.85 -2.56
CA ILE A 77 1.84 4.41 -2.57
C ILE A 77 1.60 3.38 -1.48
N ILE A 78 0.49 3.56 -0.78
CA ILE A 78 0.06 2.73 0.34
C ILE A 78 -1.27 2.08 -0.04
N LEU A 79 -1.33 0.75 0.00
CA LEU A 79 -2.59 0.01 -0.10
C LEU A 79 -3.05 -0.40 1.29
N SER A 80 -4.25 0.00 1.70
CA SER A 80 -4.79 -0.26 3.04
C SER A 80 -6.09 -1.05 2.99
N THR A 81 -6.18 -2.09 3.82
CA THR A 81 -7.38 -2.92 3.99
C THR A 81 -7.62 -3.28 5.46
N CYS A 82 -8.85 -3.68 5.80
CA CYS A 82 -9.15 -4.15 7.15
C CYS A 82 -8.57 -5.54 7.43
N SER A 83 -8.13 -5.76 8.67
CA SER A 83 -7.77 -7.09 9.16
C SER A 83 -8.97 -7.77 9.85
N ALA A 84 -8.76 -8.95 10.41
CA ALA A 84 -9.75 -9.61 11.26
C ALA A 84 -10.06 -8.85 12.57
N LYS A 85 -9.16 -7.94 12.99
CA LYS A 85 -9.34 -7.09 14.18
C LYS A 85 -9.87 -5.71 13.74
N ALA A 86 -10.97 -5.26 14.32
CA ALA A 86 -11.70 -4.06 13.88
C ALA A 86 -10.81 -2.79 13.74
N ASN A 87 -9.84 -2.62 14.64
CA ASN A 87 -8.98 -1.42 14.68
C ASN A 87 -7.59 -1.65 14.09
N ILE A 88 -7.35 -2.78 13.41
CA ILE A 88 -6.09 -3.06 12.74
C ILE A 88 -6.30 -3.06 11.23
N ARG A 89 -5.32 -2.52 10.51
CA ARG A 89 -5.25 -2.50 9.06
C ARG A 89 -4.03 -3.29 8.61
N ILE A 90 -4.18 -3.99 7.48
CA ILE A 90 -3.04 -4.55 6.75
C ILE A 90 -2.68 -3.50 5.71
N VAL A 91 -1.41 -3.10 5.71
CA VAL A 91 -0.89 -2.06 4.83
C VAL A 91 0.26 -2.62 4.01
N ILE A 92 0.20 -2.40 2.70
CA ILE A 92 1.31 -2.60 1.78
C ILE A 92 1.91 -1.24 1.44
N LYS A 93 3.22 -1.10 1.62
CA LYS A 93 3.99 0.06 1.17
C LYS A 93 4.71 -0.29 -0.12
N ALA A 94 4.65 0.60 -1.08
CA ALA A 94 5.38 0.47 -2.32
C ALA A 94 5.95 1.82 -2.78
N GLU A 95 7.12 1.78 -3.38
CA GLU A 95 7.86 2.95 -3.85
C GLU A 95 7.91 2.96 -5.36
N LEU A 96 7.71 4.13 -5.98
CA LEU A 96 7.78 4.25 -7.43
C LEU A 96 9.20 3.89 -7.92
N GLU A 97 9.28 2.99 -8.90
CA GLU A 97 10.52 2.66 -9.59
C GLU A 97 11.06 3.90 -10.31
N ALA A 98 12.39 4.11 -10.22
CA ALA A 98 13.10 5.23 -10.83
C ALA A 98 13.30 5.06 -12.35
#